data_AF-A0A927XH98-F1
#
_entry.id   AF-A0A927XH98-F1
#
_cell.length_a   1.000
_cell.length_b   1.000
_cell.length_c   1.000
_cell.angle_alpha   90.00
_cell.angle_beta   90.00
_cell.angle_gamma   90.00
#
_symmetry.space_group_name_H-M   'P 1'
#
loop_
_entity.id
_entity.type
_entity.pdbx_description
1 polymer ?
#
loop_
_entity_poly.entity_id
_entity_poly.type
_entity_poly.pdbx_seq_one_letter_code
_entity_poly.pdbx_strand_id
1 'polypeptide(L)'
;MRKNGRAGGAMLVFLPLAALLIVLALLFGMRALNTWSEYEYEAQVTPVPTATVMAMSVTRDPALVTATPAPTALYMASGSQGDGVLELQEILLSLGYYTGQVDGQFGSGTRDAVKIFQAQHDLEPDGIVGQMTWDKLHSGDAHRIEITPTPPATDTLSASVPMLVNRQHPIPEGFYPLDLVLIEDVAPEGLFIYKQKNLMAVREATEALIRMVQDATAQGISPWQISESYRTYEDQKDIFDNYVSNFMKDGFSRDNAVSATRQTVADPGQSEHHTGLAFDLTVPGEFFSDTAQYAWLATYCWDYGFIMRYTDEKQDITGFLGEEWHVRYVGIEHSKKMQRMDMCLEEYLEYLGQ
;
A
#
# COMPACT_ATOMS: atom_id res chain seq x y z
N MET A 1 41.49 -50.93 4.70
CA MET A 1 42.00 -50.00 3.67
C MET A 1 41.01 -48.85 3.53
N ARG A 2 41.46 -47.63 3.88
CA ARG A 2 40.74 -46.35 3.69
C ARG A 2 40.69 -45.97 2.20
N LYS A 3 39.60 -45.33 1.77
CA LYS A 3 39.49 -44.23 0.76
C LYS A 3 38.11 -43.58 1.01
N ASN A 4 37.98 -42.39 1.64
CA ASN A 4 38.16 -41.01 1.10
C ASN A 4 37.63 -40.89 -0.34
N GLY A 5 36.71 -40.01 -0.75
CA GLY A 5 36.22 -38.72 -0.22
C GLY A 5 36.22 -37.68 -1.37
N ARG A 6 35.25 -36.76 -1.38
CA ARG A 6 35.03 -35.57 -2.27
C ARG A 6 34.46 -35.83 -3.67
N ALA A 7 33.69 -34.93 -4.30
CA ALA A 7 32.91 -33.76 -3.90
C ALA A 7 32.09 -33.39 -5.15
N GLY A 8 30.78 -33.17 -5.03
CA GLY A 8 29.95 -32.61 -6.09
C GLY A 8 29.38 -31.30 -5.57
N GLY A 9 29.94 -30.18 -6.02
CA GLY A 9 29.42 -28.86 -5.69
C GLY A 9 28.11 -28.61 -6.42
N ALA A 10 27.02 -28.40 -5.68
CA ALA A 10 25.80 -27.81 -6.21
C ALA A 10 25.89 -26.30 -6.00
N MET A 11 26.04 -25.58 -7.11
CA MET A 11 25.95 -24.13 -7.21
C MET A 11 24.48 -23.75 -6.99
N LEU A 12 24.14 -23.25 -5.80
CA LEU A 12 22.84 -22.65 -5.52
C LEU A 12 22.79 -21.31 -6.27
N VAL A 13 22.05 -21.31 -7.38
CA VAL A 13 21.73 -20.10 -8.15
C VAL A 13 20.70 -19.31 -7.36
N PHE A 14 21.11 -18.16 -6.85
CA PHE A 14 20.20 -17.12 -6.35
C PHE A 14 19.34 -16.62 -7.51
N LEU A 15 18.04 -16.93 -7.48
CA LEU A 15 17.04 -16.28 -8.32
C LEU A 15 16.49 -15.05 -7.59
N PRO A 16 16.41 -13.87 -8.25
CA PRO A 16 15.88 -12.67 -7.62
C PRO A 16 14.35 -12.77 -7.44
N LEU A 17 13.86 -12.30 -6.29
CA LEU A 17 12.46 -12.33 -5.83
C LEU A 17 11.40 -11.84 -6.85
N ALA A 18 11.79 -11.13 -7.90
CA ALA A 18 10.89 -10.63 -8.94
C ALA A 18 10.32 -11.73 -9.86
N ALA A 19 10.97 -12.90 -9.97
CA ALA A 19 10.53 -13.96 -10.88
C ALA A 19 9.38 -14.84 -10.31
N LEU A 20 9.14 -14.81 -8.99
CA LEU A 20 8.14 -15.68 -8.35
C LEU A 20 6.70 -15.11 -8.44
N LEU A 21 6.56 -13.78 -8.46
CA LEU A 21 5.26 -13.11 -8.64
C LEU A 21 4.67 -13.32 -10.04
N ILE A 22 5.53 -13.41 -11.07
CA ILE A 22 5.11 -13.64 -12.47
C ILE A 22 4.56 -15.07 -12.66
N VAL A 23 5.06 -16.05 -11.91
CA VAL A 23 4.57 -17.44 -12.00
C VAL A 23 3.19 -17.59 -11.34
N LEU A 24 2.90 -16.85 -10.26
CA LEU A 24 1.58 -16.86 -9.63
C LEU A 24 0.52 -16.15 -10.48
N ALA A 25 0.86 -15.04 -11.14
CA ALA A 25 -0.04 -14.37 -12.09
C ALA A 25 -0.39 -15.26 -13.30
N LEU A 26 0.57 -16.05 -13.80
CA LEU A 26 0.34 -16.98 -14.92
C LEU A 26 -0.43 -18.25 -14.51
N LEU A 27 -0.25 -18.76 -13.28
CA LEU A 27 -0.95 -19.95 -12.79
C LEU A 27 -2.41 -19.66 -12.39
N PHE A 28 -2.70 -18.46 -11.87
CA PHE A 28 -4.08 -18.04 -11.59
C PHE A 28 -4.81 -17.51 -12.83
N GLY A 29 -4.11 -16.89 -13.79
CA GLY A 29 -4.69 -16.46 -15.07
C GLY A 29 -5.27 -17.63 -15.89
N MET A 30 -4.71 -18.84 -15.78
CA MET A 30 -5.25 -20.02 -16.47
C MET A 30 -6.57 -20.55 -15.87
N ARG A 31 -6.93 -20.22 -14.63
CA ARG A 31 -8.26 -20.55 -14.09
C ARG A 31 -9.32 -19.50 -14.42
N ALA A 32 -8.94 -18.23 -14.53
CA ALA A 32 -9.83 -17.16 -14.99
C ALA A 32 -10.19 -17.28 -16.49
N LEU A 33 -9.29 -17.81 -17.33
CA LEU A 33 -9.57 -18.01 -18.76
C LEU A 33 -10.77 -18.94 -19.07
N ASN A 34 -11.16 -19.81 -18.12
CA ASN A 34 -12.31 -20.70 -18.32
C ASN A 34 -13.66 -20.05 -17.99
N THR A 35 -13.69 -18.93 -17.26
CA THR A 35 -14.90 -18.12 -17.03
C THR A 35 -15.03 -16.96 -18.02
N TRP A 36 -13.96 -16.62 -18.74
CA TRP A 36 -13.92 -15.54 -19.74
C TRP A 36 -14.59 -15.87 -21.09
N SER A 37 -14.89 -17.14 -21.38
CA SER A 37 -15.52 -17.54 -22.64
C SER A 37 -16.97 -17.04 -22.80
N GLU A 38 -17.66 -16.68 -21.71
CA GLU A 38 -19.08 -16.27 -21.77
C GLU A 38 -19.28 -14.75 -21.88
N TYR A 39 -18.25 -13.94 -21.59
CA TYR A 39 -18.39 -12.47 -21.61
C TYR A 39 -18.16 -11.84 -23.00
N GLU A 40 -17.44 -12.52 -23.91
CA GLU A 40 -17.16 -11.99 -25.25
C GLU A 40 -18.35 -12.07 -26.22
N TYR A 41 -19.49 -12.66 -25.84
CA TYR A 41 -20.63 -12.80 -26.77
C TYR A 41 -21.47 -11.52 -26.95
N GLU A 42 -21.42 -10.54 -26.04
CA GLU A 42 -22.28 -9.35 -26.13
C GLU A 42 -21.59 -8.04 -26.57
N ALA A 43 -20.27 -8.04 -26.79
CA ALA A 43 -19.52 -6.80 -27.05
C ALA A 43 -19.10 -6.55 -28.52
N GLN A 44 -19.75 -7.17 -29.52
CA GLN A 44 -19.45 -6.90 -30.93
C GLN A 44 -20.54 -6.07 -31.62
N VAL A 45 -20.39 -4.73 -31.66
CA VAL A 45 -20.50 -3.93 -32.90
C VAL A 45 -19.89 -2.53 -32.68
N THR A 46 -18.72 -2.24 -33.28
CA THR A 46 -18.40 -0.97 -33.99
C THR A 46 -16.95 -1.00 -34.50
N PRO A 47 -16.65 -0.50 -35.73
CA PRO A 47 -15.33 -0.63 -36.35
C PRO A 47 -14.34 0.46 -35.92
N VAL A 48 -13.08 0.07 -35.69
CA VAL A 48 -11.90 0.92 -35.40
C VAL A 48 -11.22 1.36 -36.71
N PRO A 49 -10.73 2.61 -36.85
CA PRO A 49 -9.98 3.06 -38.03
C PRO A 49 -8.50 2.60 -38.02
N THR A 50 -8.01 2.24 -39.21
CA THR A 50 -6.64 1.77 -39.49
C THR A 50 -5.60 2.89 -39.39
N ALA A 51 -4.55 2.70 -38.59
CA ALA A 51 -3.35 3.54 -38.58
C ALA A 51 -2.25 2.98 -39.50
N THR A 52 -1.69 3.85 -40.36
CA THR A 52 -0.56 3.57 -41.26
C THR A 52 0.77 3.67 -40.51
N VAL A 53 1.62 2.66 -40.63
CA VAL A 53 2.97 2.62 -40.05
C VAL A 53 3.98 3.27 -41.01
N MET A 54 4.72 4.28 -40.55
CA MET A 54 5.91 4.79 -41.24
C MET A 54 7.16 4.16 -40.63
N ALA A 55 7.97 3.49 -41.47
CA ALA A 55 9.23 2.87 -41.07
C ALA A 55 10.36 3.93 -40.99
N MET A 56 11.14 3.93 -39.90
CA MET A 56 12.40 4.67 -39.81
C MET A 56 13.59 3.74 -40.03
N SER A 57 14.45 4.12 -40.97
CA SER A 57 15.72 3.44 -41.29
C SER A 57 16.81 3.89 -40.32
N VAL A 58 17.58 2.95 -39.78
CA VAL A 58 18.72 3.20 -38.91
C VAL A 58 20.01 3.19 -39.74
N THR A 59 20.70 4.32 -39.81
CA THR A 59 22.10 4.40 -40.26
C THR A 59 23.03 4.47 -39.04
N ARG A 60 24.01 3.56 -38.97
CA ARG A 60 25.08 3.57 -37.96
C ARG A 60 26.26 4.39 -38.49
N ASP A 61 26.59 5.49 -37.81
CA ASP A 61 27.85 6.23 -38.00
C ASP A 61 28.79 5.92 -36.81
N PRO A 62 30.02 5.40 -37.04
CA PRO A 62 30.93 5.00 -35.97
C PRO A 62 31.86 6.13 -35.45
N ALA A 63 31.61 7.39 -35.77
CA ALA A 63 32.47 8.51 -35.36
C ALA A 63 31.89 9.34 -34.21
N LEU A 64 31.91 8.83 -32.97
CA LEU A 64 31.77 9.64 -31.74
C LEU A 64 32.27 8.88 -30.50
N VAL A 65 33.56 8.55 -30.49
CA VAL A 65 34.29 8.24 -29.26
C VAL A 65 35.17 9.44 -28.95
N THR A 66 34.63 10.39 -28.17
CA THR A 66 35.34 11.32 -27.26
C THR A 66 34.38 12.43 -26.82
N ALA A 67 33.62 12.19 -25.75
CA ALA A 67 33.02 13.26 -24.97
C ALA A 67 33.39 13.02 -23.50
N THR A 68 34.20 13.93 -22.96
CA THR A 68 34.33 14.17 -21.51
C THR A 68 32.92 14.27 -20.91
N PRO A 69 32.59 13.62 -19.78
CA PRO A 69 31.25 13.73 -19.22
C PRO A 69 30.96 15.21 -18.93
N ALA A 70 29.84 15.69 -19.49
CA ALA A 70 29.28 16.99 -19.16
C ALA A 70 29.09 17.10 -17.64
N PRO A 71 29.17 18.32 -17.05
CA PRO A 71 28.93 18.49 -15.61
C PRO A 71 27.58 17.85 -15.25
N THR A 72 27.60 17.01 -14.22
CA THR A 72 26.43 16.27 -13.73
C THR A 72 25.29 17.25 -13.50
N ALA A 73 24.15 17.01 -14.16
CA ALA A 73 22.93 17.75 -13.90
C ALA A 73 22.62 17.70 -12.40
N LEU A 74 22.18 18.83 -11.83
CA LEU A 74 21.81 18.90 -10.42
C LEU A 74 20.79 17.81 -10.08
N TYR A 75 21.16 16.95 -9.12
CA TYR A 75 20.37 15.81 -8.71
C TYR A 75 20.67 15.46 -7.26
N MET A 76 19.71 15.66 -6.37
CA MET A 76 19.79 15.22 -4.97
C MET A 76 18.58 14.35 -4.61
N ALA A 77 18.84 13.19 -4.00
CA ALA A 77 17.85 12.21 -3.61
C ALA A 77 18.31 11.48 -2.34
N SER A 78 17.52 10.53 -1.82
CA SER A 78 17.91 9.76 -0.63
C SER A 78 19.30 9.15 -0.76
N GLY A 79 20.15 9.38 0.24
CA GLY A 79 21.56 8.97 0.24
C GLY A 79 22.54 10.00 -0.34
N SER A 80 22.07 11.08 -0.98
CA SER A 80 22.89 12.25 -1.28
C SER A 80 23.40 12.92 0.00
N GLN A 81 24.57 13.54 -0.06
CA GLN A 81 25.18 14.23 1.08
C GLN A 81 26.07 15.41 0.64
N GLY A 82 26.34 16.34 1.55
CA GLY A 82 27.27 17.46 1.38
C GLY A 82 26.59 18.83 1.33
N ASP A 83 27.34 19.85 0.92
CA ASP A 83 26.95 21.27 1.04
C ASP A 83 25.64 21.61 0.32
N GLY A 84 25.35 20.99 -0.83
CA GLY A 84 24.08 21.19 -1.53
C GLY A 84 22.86 20.65 -0.76
N VAL A 85 23.04 19.59 0.02
CA VAL A 85 21.98 19.05 0.88
C VAL A 85 21.80 19.92 2.13
N LEU A 86 22.89 20.49 2.65
CA LEU A 86 22.84 21.50 3.71
C LEU A 86 22.00 22.70 3.26
N GLU A 87 22.32 23.28 2.12
CA GLU A 87 21.59 24.43 1.55
C GLU A 87 20.11 24.09 1.32
N LEU A 88 19.82 22.92 0.75
CA LEU A 88 18.45 22.42 0.60
C LEU A 88 17.69 22.39 1.93
N GLN A 89 18.29 21.78 2.95
CA GLN A 89 17.69 21.65 4.29
C GLN A 89 17.48 23.01 4.94
N GLU A 90 18.41 23.96 4.78
CA GLU A 90 18.27 25.34 5.28
C GLU A 90 17.10 26.07 4.62
N ILE A 91 16.96 25.98 3.30
CA ILE A 91 15.84 26.61 2.58
C ILE A 91 14.52 25.99 3.03
N LEU A 92 14.39 24.66 3.01
CA LEU A 92 13.17 23.96 3.42
C LEU A 92 12.82 24.24 4.88
N LEU A 93 13.81 24.35 5.77
CA LEU A 93 13.61 24.74 7.17
C LEU A 93 13.09 26.17 7.27
N SER A 94 13.66 27.11 6.52
CA SER A 94 13.24 28.52 6.51
C SER A 94 11.80 28.71 6.01
N LEU A 95 11.40 27.88 5.04
CA LEU A 95 10.06 27.85 4.49
C LEU A 95 9.07 27.05 5.37
N GLY A 96 9.58 26.29 6.34
CA GLY A 96 8.78 25.50 7.30
C GLY A 96 8.40 24.10 6.82
N TYR A 97 8.93 23.63 5.69
CA TYR A 97 8.73 22.27 5.18
C TYR A 97 9.59 21.22 5.90
N TYR A 98 10.71 21.62 6.48
CA TYR A 98 11.65 20.72 7.17
C TYR A 98 11.74 21.05 8.66
N THR A 99 11.72 20.03 9.52
CA THR A 99 11.81 20.15 11.00
C THR A 99 12.97 19.34 11.58
N GLY A 100 13.74 18.64 10.74
CA GLY A 100 14.88 17.84 11.14
C GLY A 100 16.15 18.68 11.35
N GLN A 101 17.26 17.99 11.61
CA GLN A 101 18.57 18.64 11.72
C GLN A 101 19.15 18.95 10.34
N VAL A 102 19.72 20.14 10.17
CA VAL A 102 20.50 20.49 8.99
C VAL A 102 21.88 19.86 9.12
N ASP A 103 22.01 18.62 8.63
CA ASP A 103 23.20 17.77 8.81
C ASP A 103 23.90 17.44 7.49
N GLY A 104 23.38 17.93 6.36
CA GLY A 104 23.92 17.68 5.04
C GLY A 104 23.69 16.24 4.57
N GLN A 105 22.78 15.49 5.19
CA GLN A 105 22.39 14.14 4.78
C GLN A 105 20.96 14.11 4.24
N PHE A 106 20.79 13.59 3.03
CA PHE A 106 19.48 13.47 2.41
C PHE A 106 18.79 12.21 2.93
N GLY A 107 18.26 12.30 4.15
CA GLY A 107 17.48 11.25 4.80
C GLY A 107 15.99 11.29 4.45
N SER A 108 15.18 10.47 5.12
CA SER A 108 13.73 10.41 4.91
C SER A 108 13.05 11.74 5.17
N GLY A 109 13.40 12.42 6.28
CA GLY A 109 12.81 13.72 6.61
C GLY A 109 13.07 14.79 5.55
N THR A 110 14.26 14.79 4.92
CA THR A 110 14.58 15.73 3.83
C THR A 110 13.76 15.42 2.59
N ARG A 111 13.63 14.13 2.23
CA ARG A 111 12.81 13.69 1.09
C ARG A 111 11.35 14.08 1.28
N ASP A 112 10.80 13.87 2.47
CA ASP A 112 9.39 14.16 2.74
C ASP A 112 9.13 15.67 2.69
N ALA A 113 10.05 16.49 3.21
CA ALA A 113 10.00 17.95 3.06
C ALA A 113 10.03 18.41 1.58
N VAL A 114 10.88 17.79 0.75
CA VAL A 114 10.94 18.07 -0.69
C VAL A 114 9.62 17.72 -1.38
N LYS A 115 9.02 16.57 -1.06
CA LYS A 115 7.70 16.18 -1.62
C LYS A 115 6.61 17.19 -1.30
N ILE A 116 6.55 17.65 -0.04
CA ILE A 116 5.54 18.63 0.38
C ILE A 116 5.77 19.98 -0.32
N PHE A 117 7.03 20.42 -0.42
CA PHE A 117 7.37 21.64 -1.17
C PHE A 117 6.95 21.53 -2.63
N GLN A 118 7.30 20.43 -3.30
CA GLN A 118 6.95 20.17 -4.70
C GLN A 118 5.42 20.21 -4.90
N ALA A 119 4.66 19.54 -4.02
CA ALA A 119 3.21 19.52 -4.08
C ALA A 119 2.57 20.91 -3.97
N GLN A 120 3.09 21.78 -3.09
CA GLN A 120 2.56 23.15 -2.91
C GLN A 120 3.00 24.14 -4.00
N HIS A 121 3.89 23.73 -4.89
CA HIS A 121 4.44 24.58 -5.95
C HIS A 121 4.18 24.03 -7.35
N ASP A 122 3.16 23.17 -7.49
CA ASP A 122 2.72 22.55 -8.75
C ASP A 122 3.84 21.77 -9.48
N LEU A 123 4.73 21.15 -8.70
CA LEU A 123 5.78 20.24 -9.19
C LEU A 123 5.38 18.78 -8.93
N GLU A 124 5.99 17.85 -9.65
CA GLU A 124 5.85 16.42 -9.36
C GLU A 124 6.46 16.10 -7.98
N PRO A 125 5.70 15.55 -7.02
CA PRO A 125 6.17 15.31 -5.65
C PRO A 125 6.96 14.00 -5.53
N ASP A 126 7.98 13.85 -6.37
CA ASP A 126 8.83 12.65 -6.43
C ASP A 126 9.86 12.59 -5.29
N GLY A 127 10.05 13.68 -4.55
CA GLY A 127 11.03 13.79 -3.47
C GLY A 127 12.47 13.91 -3.96
N ILE A 128 12.67 14.20 -5.25
CA ILE A 128 13.95 14.36 -5.91
C ILE A 128 14.16 15.83 -6.25
N VAL A 129 15.33 16.37 -5.89
CA VAL A 129 15.70 17.74 -6.23
C VAL A 129 16.47 17.73 -7.53
N GLY A 130 15.72 17.84 -8.63
CA GLY A 130 16.24 18.18 -9.96
C GLY A 130 16.26 19.71 -10.18
N GLN A 131 16.67 20.13 -11.38
CA GLN A 131 16.79 21.54 -11.74
C GLN A 131 15.50 22.35 -11.50
N MET A 132 14.33 21.82 -11.85
CA MET A 132 13.05 22.51 -11.66
C MET A 132 12.73 22.78 -10.19
N THR A 133 12.93 21.78 -9.32
CA THR A 133 12.74 21.91 -7.88
C THR A 133 13.72 22.94 -7.30
N TRP A 134 14.98 22.89 -7.73
CA TRP A 134 16.01 23.81 -7.25
C TRP A 134 15.78 25.27 -7.67
N ASP A 135 15.40 25.49 -8.94
CA ASP A 135 15.07 26.81 -9.45
C ASP A 135 13.84 27.37 -8.72
N LYS A 136 12.84 26.51 -8.45
CA LYS A 136 11.65 26.93 -7.70
C LYS A 136 12.01 27.32 -6.25
N LEU A 137 12.84 26.55 -5.55
CA LEU A 137 13.33 26.87 -4.20
C LEU A 137 14.03 28.24 -4.10
N HIS A 138 14.70 28.65 -5.17
CA HIS A 138 15.43 29.93 -5.25
C HIS A 138 14.64 31.06 -5.91
N SER A 139 13.39 30.80 -6.32
CA SER A 139 12.53 31.78 -6.96
C SER A 139 11.79 32.65 -5.93
N GLY A 140 11.29 33.81 -6.37
CA GLY A 140 10.39 34.63 -5.55
C GLY A 140 9.02 33.99 -5.29
N ASP A 141 8.71 32.88 -5.98
CA ASP A 141 7.46 32.13 -5.82
C ASP A 141 7.55 31.04 -4.74
N ALA A 142 8.74 30.81 -4.17
CA ALA A 142 8.93 29.93 -3.02
C ALA A 142 8.25 30.55 -1.79
N HIS A 143 7.11 29.99 -1.39
CA HIS A 143 6.35 30.48 -0.23
C HIS A 143 6.50 29.52 0.95
N ARG A 144 6.22 30.04 2.16
CA ARG A 144 6.20 29.22 3.37
C ARG A 144 5.09 28.18 3.26
N ILE A 145 5.32 27.02 3.89
CA ILE A 145 4.33 25.94 3.93
C ILE A 145 2.94 26.48 4.27
N GLU A 146 1.99 26.27 3.37
CA GLU A 146 0.59 26.47 3.68
C GLU A 146 0.12 25.28 4.51
N ILE A 147 -0.20 25.52 5.77
CA ILE A 147 -0.75 24.45 6.61
C ILE A 147 -2.17 24.22 6.13
N THR A 148 -2.37 23.21 5.30
CA THR A 148 -3.71 22.69 5.02
C THR A 148 -4.29 22.25 6.37
N PRO A 149 -5.40 22.84 6.83
CA PRO A 149 -6.01 22.43 8.09
C PRO A 149 -6.34 20.95 7.97
N THR A 150 -5.85 20.14 8.91
CA THR A 150 -6.29 18.76 9.03
C THR A 150 -7.81 18.78 9.15
N PRO A 151 -8.54 18.03 8.32
CA PRO A 151 -9.98 17.96 8.44
C PRO A 151 -10.38 17.57 9.87
N PRO A 152 -11.52 18.06 10.37
CA PRO A 152 -11.99 17.67 11.69
C PRO A 152 -12.11 16.15 11.76
N ALA A 153 -11.64 15.60 12.87
CA ALA A 153 -11.70 14.16 13.07
C ALA A 153 -13.16 13.67 13.13
N THR A 154 -13.39 12.49 12.58
CA THR A 154 -14.67 11.84 12.35
C THR A 154 -14.76 10.62 13.26
N ASP A 155 -15.77 10.58 14.12
CA ASP A 155 -16.01 9.42 14.97
C ASP A 155 -16.57 8.27 14.12
N THR A 156 -15.69 7.32 13.78
CA THR A 156 -15.98 6.16 12.93
C THR A 156 -16.83 5.08 13.62
N LEU A 157 -17.00 5.19 14.94
CA LEU A 157 -17.73 4.24 15.78
C LEU A 157 -19.03 4.85 16.36
N SER A 158 -19.28 6.14 16.18
CA SER A 158 -20.48 6.83 16.68
C SER A 158 -21.80 6.30 16.10
N ALA A 159 -21.77 5.68 14.93
CA ALA A 159 -22.96 5.13 14.29
C ALA A 159 -23.39 3.80 14.93
N SER A 160 -24.70 3.57 14.99
CA SER A 160 -25.25 2.28 15.46
C SER A 160 -25.05 1.12 14.47
N VAL A 161 -24.53 1.42 13.28
CA VAL A 161 -24.22 0.45 12.22
C VAL A 161 -22.76 0.63 11.79
N PRO A 162 -22.03 -0.45 11.50
CA PRO A 162 -20.64 -0.33 11.07
C PRO A 162 -20.52 0.42 9.74
N MET A 163 -19.55 1.31 9.62
CA MET A 163 -19.28 2.06 8.40
C MET A 163 -18.84 1.12 7.25
N LEU A 164 -19.57 1.14 6.13
CA LEU A 164 -19.14 0.49 4.89
C LEU A 164 -18.21 1.41 4.12
N VAL A 165 -17.02 0.91 3.79
CA VAL A 165 -16.12 1.55 2.84
C VAL A 165 -15.78 0.54 1.76
N ASN A 166 -16.14 0.85 0.51
CA ASN A 166 -15.85 0.04 -0.66
C ASN A 166 -15.95 0.90 -1.93
N ARG A 167 -15.98 0.29 -3.12
CA ARG A 167 -15.98 1.03 -4.40
C ARG A 167 -17.21 1.90 -4.61
N GLN A 168 -18.35 1.49 -4.05
CA GLN A 168 -19.62 2.20 -4.15
C GLN A 168 -19.83 3.18 -2.99
N HIS A 169 -19.09 3.00 -1.89
CA HIS A 169 -19.20 3.79 -0.67
C HIS A 169 -17.80 4.30 -0.26
N PRO A 170 -17.23 5.29 -0.96
CA PRO A 170 -15.98 5.89 -0.55
C PRO A 170 -16.15 6.65 0.78
N ILE A 171 -15.04 6.86 1.49
CA ILE A 171 -15.02 7.78 2.63
C ILE A 171 -15.43 9.20 2.18
N PRO A 172 -16.08 9.99 3.06
CA PRO A 172 -16.38 11.38 2.77
C PRO A 172 -15.14 12.20 2.42
N GLU A 173 -15.32 13.26 1.64
CA GLU A 173 -14.26 14.25 1.41
C GLU A 173 -13.80 14.85 2.74
N GLY A 174 -12.48 14.97 2.93
CA GLY A 174 -11.91 15.44 4.20
C GLY A 174 -12.14 14.47 5.36
N PHE A 175 -12.39 13.19 5.11
CA PHE A 175 -12.47 12.22 6.18
C PHE A 175 -11.12 12.05 6.90
N TYR A 176 -11.16 12.09 8.22
CA TYR A 176 -10.03 11.78 9.10
C TYR A 176 -10.58 11.10 10.35
N PRO A 177 -10.15 9.89 10.74
CA PRO A 177 -10.76 9.20 11.87
C PRO A 177 -10.37 9.82 13.24
N LEU A 178 -11.32 9.81 14.17
CA LEU A 178 -11.13 10.25 15.55
C LEU A 178 -10.38 9.19 16.38
N ASP A 179 -9.60 9.67 17.36
CA ASP A 179 -8.86 8.84 18.33
C ASP A 179 -7.92 7.82 17.66
N LEU A 180 -7.23 8.26 16.60
CA LEU A 180 -6.08 7.53 16.07
C LEU A 180 -4.96 7.54 17.10
N VAL A 181 -4.36 6.37 17.29
CA VAL A 181 -3.21 6.14 18.16
C VAL A 181 -2.12 5.43 17.39
N LEU A 182 -0.87 5.72 17.74
CA LEU A 182 0.25 4.85 17.37
C LEU A 182 0.08 3.51 18.09
N ILE A 183 0.04 2.42 17.33
CA ILE A 183 -0.20 1.09 17.90
C ILE A 183 0.93 0.73 18.88
N GLU A 184 2.17 1.10 18.56
CA GLU A 184 3.35 0.85 19.42
C GLU A 184 3.31 1.58 20.76
N ASP A 185 2.57 2.67 20.88
CA ASP A 185 2.42 3.42 22.14
C ASP A 185 1.38 2.77 23.08
N VAL A 186 0.49 1.95 22.54
CA VAL A 186 -0.64 1.35 23.29
C VAL A 186 -0.44 -0.15 23.50
N ALA A 187 0.19 -0.84 22.55
CA ALA A 187 0.44 -2.27 22.64
C ALA A 187 1.58 -2.59 23.62
N PRO A 188 1.46 -3.69 24.40
CA PRO A 188 2.58 -4.20 25.19
C PRO A 188 3.82 -4.48 24.33
N GLU A 189 4.99 -4.17 24.88
CA GLU A 189 6.26 -4.40 24.20
C GLU A 189 6.41 -5.87 23.79
N GLY A 190 6.80 -6.11 22.53
CA GLY A 190 7.02 -7.45 21.98
C GLY A 190 5.75 -8.22 21.62
N LEU A 191 4.55 -7.67 21.81
CA LEU A 191 3.31 -8.32 21.38
C LEU A 191 3.23 -8.44 19.85
N PHE A 192 3.70 -7.41 19.14
CA PHE A 192 3.69 -7.34 17.68
C PHE A 192 5.09 -7.12 17.12
N ILE A 193 5.32 -7.71 15.95
CA ILE A 193 6.35 -7.28 15.01
C ILE A 193 5.71 -6.23 14.08
N TYR A 194 6.35 -5.08 13.89
CA TYR A 194 5.86 -4.05 12.99
C TYR A 194 6.63 -4.10 11.67
N LYS A 195 5.93 -4.30 10.54
CA LYS A 195 6.57 -4.33 9.21
C LYS A 195 7.10 -2.96 8.79
N GLN A 196 6.46 -1.90 9.30
CA GLN A 196 6.83 -0.51 9.10
C GLN A 196 6.60 0.30 10.38
N LYS A 197 7.16 1.52 10.42
CA LYS A 197 7.00 2.44 11.56
C LYS A 197 5.68 3.20 11.48
N ASN A 198 5.28 3.82 12.59
CA ASN A 198 4.16 4.74 12.66
C ASN A 198 2.81 4.14 12.24
N LEU A 199 2.62 2.83 12.47
CA LEU A 199 1.33 2.19 12.26
C LEU A 199 0.32 2.76 13.26
N MET A 200 -0.77 3.32 12.74
CA MET A 200 -1.83 3.95 13.52
C MET A 200 -3.15 3.21 13.33
N ALA A 201 -4.02 3.27 14.32
CA ALA A 201 -5.39 2.81 14.19
C ALA A 201 -6.28 3.49 15.24
N VAL A 202 -7.60 3.38 15.10
CA VAL A 202 -8.53 3.87 16.11
C VAL A 202 -8.27 3.12 17.41
N ARG A 203 -8.18 3.85 18.54
CA ARG A 203 -7.84 3.29 19.85
C ARG A 203 -8.67 2.07 20.23
N GLU A 204 -9.99 2.16 20.10
CA GLU A 204 -10.90 1.06 20.48
C GLU A 204 -10.62 -0.22 19.68
N ALA A 205 -10.40 -0.09 18.38
CA ALA A 205 -10.02 -1.22 17.52
C ALA A 205 -8.62 -1.75 17.89
N THR A 206 -7.67 -0.86 18.20
CA THR A 206 -6.31 -1.23 18.66
C THR A 206 -6.36 -2.03 19.97
N GLU A 207 -7.12 -1.57 20.96
CA GLU A 207 -7.28 -2.26 22.23
C GLU A 207 -7.99 -3.62 22.08
N ALA A 208 -8.95 -3.71 21.16
CA ALA A 208 -9.58 -4.98 20.80
C ALA A 208 -8.60 -5.95 20.16
N LEU A 209 -7.76 -5.48 19.23
CA LEU A 209 -6.71 -6.26 18.59
C LEU A 209 -5.68 -6.76 19.62
N ILE A 210 -5.28 -5.91 20.56
CA ILE A 210 -4.36 -6.27 21.64
C ILE A 210 -4.94 -7.43 22.47
N ARG A 211 -6.20 -7.34 22.91
CA ARG A 211 -6.85 -8.42 23.67
C ARG A 211 -6.91 -9.73 22.87
N MET A 212 -7.31 -9.63 21.60
CA MET A 212 -7.39 -10.79 20.70
C MET A 212 -6.04 -11.51 20.58
N VAL A 213 -4.97 -10.75 20.33
CA VAL A 213 -3.63 -11.30 20.10
C VAL A 213 -2.98 -11.78 21.39
N GLN A 214 -3.26 -11.15 22.53
CA GLN A 214 -2.84 -11.64 23.84
C GLN A 214 -3.44 -13.01 24.14
N ASP A 215 -4.73 -13.22 23.87
CA ASP A 215 -5.40 -14.50 24.12
C ASP A 215 -4.92 -15.60 23.16
N ALA A 216 -4.60 -15.27 21.91
CA ALA A 216 -3.93 -16.20 21.00
C ALA A 216 -2.49 -16.54 21.47
N THR A 217 -1.74 -15.54 21.90
CA THR A 217 -0.37 -15.71 22.42
C THR A 217 -0.35 -16.56 23.70
N ALA A 218 -1.33 -16.39 24.58
CA ALA A 218 -1.49 -17.22 25.78
C ALA A 218 -1.75 -18.70 25.45
N GLN A 219 -2.25 -19.00 24.24
CA GLN A 219 -2.42 -20.36 23.71
C GLN A 219 -1.17 -20.86 22.95
N GLY A 220 -0.07 -20.12 22.98
CA GLY A 220 1.18 -20.46 22.31
C GLY A 220 1.24 -20.08 20.83
N ILE A 221 0.28 -19.27 20.35
CA ILE A 221 0.20 -18.86 18.94
C ILE A 221 0.87 -17.49 18.80
N SER A 222 2.13 -17.50 18.38
CA SER A 222 2.99 -16.33 18.17
C SER A 222 4.14 -16.73 17.22
N PRO A 223 4.82 -15.78 16.55
CA PRO A 223 4.68 -14.33 16.61
C PRO A 223 3.51 -13.79 15.78
N TRP A 224 3.15 -12.52 16.01
CA TRP A 224 2.20 -11.77 15.20
C TRP A 224 2.89 -10.56 14.57
N GLN A 225 2.66 -10.31 13.29
CA GLN A 225 3.10 -9.09 12.62
C GLN A 225 1.89 -8.26 12.18
N ILE A 226 1.96 -6.95 12.38
CA ILE A 226 1.07 -5.98 11.72
C ILE A 226 1.82 -5.47 10.49
N SER A 227 1.31 -5.81 9.30
CA SER A 227 1.89 -5.31 8.05
C SER A 227 1.36 -3.95 7.68
N GLU A 228 0.05 -3.72 7.81
CA GLU A 228 -0.62 -2.47 7.46
C GLU A 228 -1.74 -2.16 8.46
N SER A 229 -2.07 -0.88 8.59
CA SER A 229 -3.13 -0.36 9.46
C SER A 229 -3.72 0.91 8.86
N TYR A 230 -3.95 2.00 9.60
CA TYR A 230 -4.43 3.26 9.04
C TYR A 230 -3.55 3.76 7.88
N ARG A 231 -4.20 4.21 6.81
CA ARG A 231 -3.57 4.85 5.66
C ARG A 231 -4.29 6.15 5.34
N THR A 232 -3.54 7.22 5.08
CA THR A 232 -4.14 8.45 4.56
C THR A 232 -4.62 8.25 3.12
N TYR A 233 -5.44 9.17 2.62
CA TYR A 233 -5.81 9.20 1.20
C TYR A 233 -4.58 9.19 0.29
N GLU A 234 -3.57 10.00 0.60
CA GLU A 234 -2.37 10.13 -0.21
C GLU A 234 -1.51 8.85 -0.18
N ASP A 235 -1.38 8.21 0.99
CA ASP A 235 -0.66 6.92 1.09
C ASP A 235 -1.32 5.85 0.20
N GLN A 236 -2.66 5.81 0.19
CA GLN A 236 -3.40 4.88 -0.67
C GLN A 236 -3.21 5.21 -2.15
N LYS A 237 -3.15 6.49 -2.51
CA LYS A 237 -2.88 6.95 -3.87
C LYS A 237 -1.50 6.51 -4.33
N ASP A 238 -0.48 6.74 -3.50
CA ASP A 238 0.89 6.30 -3.78
C ASP A 238 0.96 4.77 -3.96
N ILE A 239 0.28 4.00 -3.11
CA ILE A 239 0.23 2.53 -3.26
C ILE A 239 -0.44 2.13 -4.57
N PHE A 240 -1.60 2.71 -4.89
CA PHE A 240 -2.32 2.40 -6.12
C PHE A 240 -1.50 2.72 -7.38
N ASP A 241 -0.92 3.92 -7.43
CA ASP A 241 -0.09 4.36 -8.56
C ASP A 241 1.17 3.50 -8.72
N ASN A 242 1.78 3.06 -7.61
CA ASN A 242 2.92 2.14 -7.63
C ASN A 242 2.57 0.77 -8.22
N TYR A 243 1.41 0.21 -7.87
CA TYR A 243 0.93 -1.05 -8.46
C TYR A 243 0.67 -0.91 -9.97
N VAL A 244 -0.04 0.15 -10.38
CA VAL A 244 -0.27 0.45 -11.80
C VAL A 244 1.05 0.58 -12.55
N SER A 245 2.01 1.32 -12.00
CA SER A 245 3.35 1.49 -12.58
C SER A 245 4.08 0.16 -12.74
N ASN A 246 3.97 -0.75 -11.77
CA ASN A 246 4.60 -2.07 -11.84
C ASN A 246 3.98 -2.95 -12.93
N PHE A 247 2.65 -3.02 -13.02
CA PHE A 247 2.00 -3.71 -14.14
C PHE A 247 2.36 -3.12 -15.50
N MET A 248 2.47 -1.80 -15.60
CA MET A 248 2.90 -1.14 -16.84
C MET A 248 4.34 -1.51 -17.22
N LYS A 249 5.26 -1.66 -16.25
CA LYS A 249 6.62 -2.16 -16.49
C LYS A 249 6.62 -3.59 -17.03
N ASP A 250 5.62 -4.39 -16.66
CA ASP A 250 5.40 -5.74 -17.16
C ASP A 250 4.68 -5.78 -18.52
N GLY A 251 4.46 -4.63 -19.16
CA GLY A 251 3.94 -4.50 -20.52
C GLY A 251 2.42 -4.35 -20.63
N PHE A 252 1.71 -4.19 -19.52
CA PHE A 252 0.28 -3.91 -19.53
C PHE A 252 0.02 -2.49 -20.07
N SER A 253 -1.07 -2.32 -20.83
CA SER A 253 -1.62 -0.98 -21.05
C SER A 253 -2.02 -0.36 -19.71
N ARG A 254 -2.09 0.97 -19.64
CA ARG A 254 -2.52 1.65 -18.41
C ARG A 254 -3.90 1.17 -17.96
N ASP A 255 -4.85 1.03 -18.88
CA ASP A 255 -6.21 0.58 -18.56
C ASP A 255 -6.22 -0.84 -17.96
N ASN A 256 -5.42 -1.75 -18.53
CA ASN A 256 -5.30 -3.11 -18.01
C ASN A 256 -4.57 -3.14 -16.66
N ALA A 257 -3.54 -2.31 -16.48
CA ALA A 257 -2.82 -2.18 -15.21
C ALA A 257 -3.72 -1.66 -14.09
N VAL A 258 -4.55 -0.65 -14.38
CA VAL A 258 -5.56 -0.13 -13.46
C VAL A 258 -6.59 -1.20 -13.12
N SER A 259 -7.11 -1.91 -14.13
CA SER A 259 -8.08 -3.00 -13.93
C SER A 259 -7.51 -4.14 -13.06
N ALA A 260 -6.26 -4.55 -13.31
CA ALA A 260 -5.58 -5.57 -12.52
C ALA A 260 -5.32 -5.11 -11.08
N THR A 261 -4.84 -3.87 -10.90
CA THR A 261 -4.59 -3.28 -9.58
C THR A 261 -5.86 -3.27 -8.72
N ARG A 262 -7.00 -2.91 -9.32
CA ARG A 262 -8.29 -2.86 -8.61
C ARG A 262 -8.75 -4.19 -8.03
N GLN A 263 -8.22 -5.33 -8.47
CA GLN A 263 -8.63 -6.65 -7.94
C GLN A 263 -8.20 -6.84 -6.47
N THR A 264 -7.09 -6.22 -6.05
CA THR A 264 -6.49 -6.40 -4.71
C THR A 264 -6.11 -5.08 -4.04
N VAL A 265 -6.28 -3.94 -4.71
CA VAL A 265 -5.96 -2.63 -4.16
C VAL A 265 -7.12 -1.70 -4.44
N ALA A 266 -7.76 -1.21 -3.37
CA ALA A 266 -8.82 -0.22 -3.48
C ALA A 266 -8.29 1.10 -4.05
N ASP A 267 -9.11 1.81 -4.84
CA ASP A 267 -8.82 3.19 -5.21
C ASP A 267 -8.74 4.08 -3.94
N PRO A 268 -8.00 5.20 -3.99
CA PRO A 268 -7.95 6.17 -2.89
C PRO A 268 -9.34 6.63 -2.47
N GLY A 269 -9.60 6.62 -1.17
CA GLY A 269 -10.91 6.89 -0.58
C GLY A 269 -11.84 5.68 -0.50
N GLN A 270 -11.51 4.55 -1.13
CA GLN A 270 -12.33 3.32 -1.12
C GLN A 270 -11.70 2.20 -0.28
N SER A 271 -10.57 2.46 0.36
CA SER A 271 -9.87 1.52 1.24
C SER A 271 -10.40 1.59 2.67
N GLU A 272 -10.69 0.45 3.28
CA GLU A 272 -11.07 0.40 4.71
C GLU A 272 -9.97 0.90 5.64
N HIS A 273 -8.70 0.86 5.21
CA HIS A 273 -7.58 1.38 5.99
C HIS A 273 -7.70 2.88 6.26
N HIS A 274 -8.43 3.62 5.44
CA HIS A 274 -8.72 5.03 5.73
C HIS A 274 -9.50 5.19 7.03
N THR A 275 -10.34 4.23 7.41
CA THR A 275 -11.17 4.31 8.62
C THR A 275 -10.36 4.17 9.92
N GLY A 276 -9.13 3.65 9.83
CA GLY A 276 -8.34 3.24 11.00
C GLY A 276 -8.93 2.02 11.75
N LEU A 277 -9.89 1.31 11.14
CA LEU A 277 -10.54 0.12 11.71
C LEU A 277 -10.08 -1.20 11.04
N ALA A 278 -9.21 -1.13 10.03
CA ALA A 278 -8.69 -2.31 9.31
C ALA A 278 -7.22 -2.53 9.61
N PHE A 279 -6.83 -3.81 9.68
CA PHE A 279 -5.46 -4.25 9.96
C PHE A 279 -5.11 -5.43 9.04
N ASP A 280 -3.90 -5.40 8.50
CA ASP A 280 -3.33 -6.57 7.83
C ASP A 280 -2.40 -7.29 8.80
N LEU A 281 -2.76 -8.53 9.13
CA LEU A 281 -2.01 -9.39 10.04
C LEU A 281 -1.26 -10.46 9.26
N THR A 282 0.02 -10.65 9.59
CA THR A 282 0.90 -11.59 8.89
C THR A 282 1.82 -12.32 9.87
N VAL A 283 2.57 -13.30 9.34
CA VAL A 283 3.71 -13.92 10.02
C VAL A 283 4.95 -13.73 9.13
N PRO A 284 6.07 -13.20 9.65
CA PRO A 284 7.23 -12.92 8.81
C PRO A 284 7.76 -14.17 8.09
N GLY A 285 7.82 -14.13 6.76
CA GLY A 285 8.39 -15.19 5.94
C GLY A 285 7.47 -16.38 5.66
N GLU A 286 6.23 -16.34 6.13
CA GLU A 286 5.25 -17.41 5.93
C GLU A 286 4.08 -16.97 5.04
N PHE A 287 3.44 -17.91 4.36
CA PHE A 287 2.12 -17.70 3.76
C PHE A 287 1.08 -17.72 4.86
N PHE A 288 0.30 -16.65 5.00
CA PHE A 288 -0.48 -16.46 6.22
C PHE A 288 -1.58 -17.52 6.38
N SER A 289 -2.25 -17.93 5.30
CA SER A 289 -3.24 -19.03 5.30
C SER A 289 -2.74 -20.35 5.87
N ASP A 290 -1.44 -20.63 5.77
CA ASP A 290 -0.84 -21.88 6.26
C ASP A 290 -0.47 -21.82 7.75
N THR A 291 -0.71 -20.69 8.43
CA THR A 291 -0.28 -20.45 9.81
C THR A 291 -1.33 -20.81 10.85
N ALA A 292 -0.87 -21.10 12.08
CA ALA A 292 -1.76 -21.26 13.23
C ALA A 292 -2.50 -19.96 13.58
N GLN A 293 -1.89 -18.81 13.27
CA GLN A 293 -2.43 -17.47 13.47
C GLN A 293 -3.69 -17.27 12.63
N TYR A 294 -3.63 -17.56 11.33
CA TYR A 294 -4.79 -17.50 10.44
C TYR A 294 -5.91 -18.44 10.90
N ALA A 295 -5.59 -19.71 11.18
CA ALA A 295 -6.58 -20.68 11.65
C ALA A 295 -7.28 -20.22 12.95
N TRP A 296 -6.52 -19.59 13.84
CA TRP A 296 -7.05 -19.03 15.07
C TRP A 296 -7.93 -17.79 14.80
N LEU A 297 -7.50 -16.85 13.96
CA LEU A 297 -8.30 -15.67 13.58
C LEU A 297 -9.63 -16.08 12.97
N ALA A 298 -9.62 -16.99 11.99
CA ALA A 298 -10.83 -17.45 11.31
C ALA A 298 -11.88 -17.98 12.30
N THR A 299 -11.43 -18.55 13.42
CA THR A 299 -12.29 -19.09 14.47
C THR A 299 -12.74 -18.03 15.47
N TYR A 300 -11.82 -17.19 15.96
CA TYR A 300 -12.03 -16.42 17.19
C TYR A 300 -12.10 -14.90 17.01
N CYS A 301 -11.71 -14.34 15.86
CA CYS A 301 -11.64 -12.87 15.68
C CYS A 301 -12.98 -12.17 15.95
N TRP A 302 -14.08 -12.86 15.65
CA TRP A 302 -15.46 -12.45 15.87
C TRP A 302 -15.78 -12.12 17.33
N ASP A 303 -15.15 -12.81 18.29
CA ASP A 303 -15.38 -12.55 19.73
C ASP A 303 -14.77 -11.23 20.21
N TYR A 304 -13.89 -10.63 19.41
CA TYR A 304 -13.19 -9.38 19.72
C TYR A 304 -13.69 -8.20 18.90
N GLY A 305 -14.75 -8.37 18.10
CA GLY A 305 -15.28 -7.30 17.25
C GLY A 305 -14.68 -7.25 15.85
N PHE A 306 -13.86 -8.23 15.46
CA PHE A 306 -13.28 -8.31 14.13
C PHE A 306 -14.03 -9.28 13.23
N ILE A 307 -13.93 -9.05 11.92
CA ILE A 307 -14.34 -9.97 10.88
C ILE A 307 -13.16 -10.26 9.95
N MET A 308 -13.12 -11.47 9.40
CA MET A 308 -12.32 -11.76 8.20
C MET A 308 -13.03 -11.09 7.02
N ARG A 309 -12.50 -9.97 6.52
CA ARG A 309 -13.29 -9.02 5.71
C ARG A 309 -13.58 -9.50 4.30
N TYR A 310 -12.58 -10.08 3.65
CA TYR A 310 -12.61 -10.51 2.26
C TYR A 310 -12.27 -12.00 2.22
N THR A 311 -13.29 -12.85 2.17
CA THR A 311 -13.13 -14.30 2.02
C THR A 311 -13.37 -14.70 0.58
N ASP A 312 -12.78 -15.81 0.15
CA ASP A 312 -12.93 -16.33 -1.21
C ASP A 312 -14.41 -16.58 -1.58
N GLU A 313 -15.23 -17.00 -0.62
CA GLU A 313 -16.65 -17.31 -0.83
C GLU A 313 -17.53 -16.07 -1.05
N LYS A 314 -17.03 -14.89 -0.68
CA LYS A 314 -17.80 -13.63 -0.69
C LYS A 314 -17.26 -12.60 -1.70
N GLN A 315 -16.26 -12.96 -2.51
CA GLN A 315 -15.62 -12.06 -3.47
C GLN A 315 -16.58 -11.45 -4.50
N ASP A 316 -17.64 -12.18 -4.89
CA ASP A 316 -18.64 -11.67 -5.85
C ASP A 316 -19.51 -10.54 -5.26
N ILE A 317 -19.57 -10.47 -3.92
CA ILE A 317 -20.33 -9.46 -3.17
C ILE A 317 -19.40 -8.32 -2.76
N THR A 318 -18.25 -8.62 -2.17
CA THR A 318 -17.28 -7.61 -1.70
C THR A 318 -16.56 -6.91 -2.86
N GLY A 319 -16.44 -7.61 -3.99
CA GLY A 319 -15.71 -7.17 -5.16
C GLY A 319 -14.18 -7.24 -5.01
N PHE A 320 -13.66 -7.85 -3.95
CA PHE A 320 -12.23 -8.07 -3.74
C PHE A 320 -11.94 -9.56 -3.71
N LEU A 321 -10.78 -9.96 -4.23
CA LEU A 321 -10.27 -11.33 -4.03
C LEU A 321 -10.08 -11.60 -2.54
N GLY A 322 -10.02 -12.87 -2.13
CA GLY A 322 -9.75 -13.23 -0.75
C GLY A 322 -8.45 -12.62 -0.23
N GLU A 323 -8.53 -11.94 0.91
CA GLU A 323 -7.39 -11.31 1.59
C GLU A 323 -7.33 -11.87 3.02
N GLU A 324 -6.72 -13.04 3.14
CA GLU A 324 -6.59 -13.82 4.38
C GLU A 324 -5.95 -13.06 5.55
N TRP A 325 -5.22 -11.98 5.29
CA TRP A 325 -4.59 -11.12 6.29
C TRP A 325 -5.49 -9.95 6.77
N HIS A 326 -6.49 -9.54 5.98
CA HIS A 326 -7.25 -8.30 6.21
C HIS A 326 -8.39 -8.55 7.19
N VAL A 327 -8.24 -8.00 8.40
CA VAL A 327 -9.28 -8.02 9.44
C VAL A 327 -9.87 -6.63 9.65
N ARG A 328 -11.19 -6.57 9.78
CA ARG A 328 -11.94 -5.32 9.95
C ARG A 328 -12.66 -5.29 11.29
N TYR A 329 -12.44 -4.25 12.07
CA TYR A 329 -13.20 -4.00 13.29
C TYR A 329 -14.59 -3.44 12.97
N VAL A 330 -15.63 -4.07 13.50
CA VAL A 330 -17.04 -3.69 13.35
C VAL A 330 -17.78 -3.64 14.70
N GLY A 331 -17.09 -3.89 15.81
CA GLY A 331 -17.68 -4.03 17.14
C GLY A 331 -18.24 -5.43 17.42
N ILE A 332 -18.21 -5.83 18.70
CA ILE A 332 -18.47 -7.20 19.15
C ILE A 332 -19.88 -7.70 18.79
N GLU A 333 -20.90 -6.87 18.98
CA GLU A 333 -22.28 -7.29 18.71
C GLU A 333 -22.50 -7.58 17.21
N HIS A 334 -21.93 -6.73 16.36
CA HIS A 334 -22.03 -6.86 14.90
C HIS A 334 -21.21 -8.05 14.40
N SER A 335 -19.94 -8.17 14.79
CA SER A 335 -19.06 -9.27 14.34
C SER A 335 -19.64 -10.64 14.69
N LYS A 336 -20.13 -10.82 15.93
CA LYS A 336 -20.72 -12.09 16.35
C LYS A 336 -22.03 -12.39 15.63
N LYS A 337 -22.82 -11.36 15.29
CA LYS A 337 -24.06 -11.53 14.52
C LYS A 337 -23.75 -11.94 13.08
N MET A 338 -22.76 -11.30 12.45
CA MET A 338 -22.25 -11.64 11.12
C MET A 338 -21.76 -13.09 11.07
N GLN A 339 -20.93 -13.49 12.05
CA GLN A 339 -20.43 -14.87 12.16
C GLN A 339 -21.58 -15.88 12.23
N ARG A 340 -22.58 -15.65 13.10
CA ARG A 340 -23.71 -16.58 13.28
C ARG A 340 -24.58 -16.73 12.04
N MET A 341 -24.59 -15.73 11.18
CA MET A 341 -25.45 -15.70 10.00
C MET A 341 -24.67 -15.90 8.70
N ASP A 342 -23.36 -16.12 8.78
CA ASP A 342 -22.48 -16.30 7.63
C ASP A 342 -22.58 -15.17 6.59
N MET A 343 -22.55 -13.92 7.10
CA MET A 343 -22.67 -12.71 6.28
C MET A 343 -21.37 -11.93 6.22
N CYS A 344 -21.02 -11.44 5.03
CA CYS A 344 -20.04 -10.35 4.88
C CYS A 344 -20.67 -9.01 5.32
N LEU A 345 -19.88 -7.94 5.37
CA LEU A 345 -20.35 -6.65 5.87
C LEU A 345 -21.48 -6.08 5.00
N GLU A 346 -21.39 -6.23 3.68
CA GLU A 346 -22.41 -5.81 2.73
C GLU A 346 -23.76 -6.49 2.99
N GLU A 347 -23.78 -7.83 3.06
CA GLU A 347 -25.00 -8.60 3.37
C GLU A 347 -25.57 -8.22 4.74
N TYR A 348 -24.70 -7.99 5.72
CA TYR A 348 -25.12 -7.62 7.06
C TYR A 348 -25.80 -6.25 7.11
N LEU A 349 -25.30 -5.27 6.36
CA LEU A 349 -25.93 -3.96 6.28
C LEU A 349 -27.27 -4.01 5.54
N GLU A 350 -27.38 -4.81 4.48
CA GLU A 350 -28.66 -5.08 3.82
C GLU A 350 -29.66 -5.72 4.80
N TYR A 351 -29.21 -6.68 5.62
CA TYR A 351 -30.03 -7.28 6.68
C TYR A 351 -30.52 -6.26 7.73
N LEU A 352 -29.71 -5.22 8.02
CA LEU A 352 -30.10 -4.11 8.89
C LEU A 352 -30.97 -3.05 8.18
N GLY A 353 -31.23 -3.21 6.88
CA GLY A 353 -32.03 -2.28 6.07
C GLY A 353 -31.32 -0.95 5.80
N GLN A 354 -30.00 -0.97 5.67
CA GLN A 354 -29.16 0.19 5.34
C GLN A 354 -28.91 0.33 3.83
#